data_AF-A0A2W5NYG0-F1
#
_entry.id   AF-A0A2W5NYG0-F1
#
_cell.length_a   1.000
_cell.length_b   1.000
_cell.length_c   1.000
_cell.angle_alpha   90.00
_cell.angle_beta   90.00
_cell.angle_gamma   90.00
#
_symmetry.space_group_name_H-M   'P 1'
#
loop_
_entity.id
_entity.type
_entity.pdbx_description
1 polymer ?
#
loop_
_entity_poly.entity_id
_entity_poly.type
_entity_poly.pdbx_seq_one_letter_code
_entity_poly.pdbx_strand_id
1 'polypeptide(L)'
;MALTGTLLGIARHARSRAPMELVERVAVSVEGGIHGDFRGAMRGKPYKRQVTLIERADWAAAMTEVGHAIAWQERRANLLVDGVDLPQVAGVRVAIGADVVLEITRECDPCERMEGLATGLRAALTPDWRGGACAMVVQGGWIAVGDGIRIEEP
;
A
#
# COMPACT_ATOMS: atom_id res chain seq x y z
N MET A 1 11.80 -16.06 11.30
CA MET A 1 10.38 -16.04 10.88
C MET A 1 10.32 -16.29 9.39
N ALA A 2 9.35 -17.07 8.93
CA ALA A 2 9.19 -17.40 7.51
C ALA A 2 8.79 -16.16 6.70
N LEU A 3 9.20 -16.12 5.43
CA LEU A 3 8.67 -15.16 4.47
C LEU A 3 7.17 -15.41 4.30
N THR A 4 6.36 -14.37 4.45
CA THR A 4 4.91 -14.42 4.29
C THR A 4 4.45 -13.81 2.99
N GLY A 5 5.34 -13.24 2.17
CA GLY A 5 4.98 -12.69 0.85
C GLY A 5 6.13 -12.00 0.15
N THR A 6 5.80 -11.27 -0.92
CA THR A 6 6.76 -10.54 -1.77
C THR A 6 6.20 -9.19 -2.20
N LEU A 7 7.05 -8.18 -2.23
CA LEU A 7 6.74 -6.87 -2.79
C LEU A 7 6.82 -6.92 -4.32
N LEU A 8 5.69 -6.78 -5.01
CA LEU A 8 5.63 -6.86 -6.47
C LEU A 8 5.70 -5.51 -7.18
N GLY A 9 5.41 -4.42 -6.48
CA GLY A 9 5.36 -3.10 -7.10
C GLY A 9 5.51 -1.98 -6.11
N ILE A 10 6.20 -0.93 -6.54
CA ILE A 10 6.35 0.31 -5.78
C ILE A 10 5.84 1.45 -6.66
N ALA A 11 4.92 2.24 -6.14
CA ALA A 11 4.34 3.39 -6.80
C ALA A 11 4.38 4.62 -5.89
N ARG A 12 4.59 5.79 -6.48
CA ARG A 12 4.55 7.07 -5.78
C ARG A 12 3.92 8.15 -6.64
N HIS A 13 3.58 9.28 -6.04
CA HIS A 13 3.23 10.47 -6.81
C HIS A 13 3.78 11.75 -6.19
N ALA A 14 4.45 12.58 -7.00
CA ALA A 14 5.18 13.75 -6.50
C ALA A 14 4.29 14.90 -5.96
N ARG A 15 3.01 14.95 -6.35
CA ARG A 15 2.06 15.99 -5.92
C ARG A 15 0.62 15.49 -5.91
N SER A 16 -0.26 16.22 -5.23
CA SER A 16 -1.71 15.91 -5.22
C SER A 16 -2.24 15.70 -6.65
N ARG A 17 -3.00 14.61 -6.85
CA ARG A 17 -3.61 14.23 -8.13
C ARG A 17 -2.65 13.96 -9.30
N ALA A 18 -1.33 13.99 -9.11
CA ALA A 18 -0.41 13.56 -10.16
C ALA A 18 -0.58 12.07 -10.50
N PRO A 19 -0.21 11.66 -11.72
CA PRO A 19 -0.10 10.24 -12.07
C PRO A 19 0.78 9.48 -11.09
N MET A 20 0.52 8.19 -10.94
CA MET A 20 1.36 7.30 -10.16
C MET A 20 2.54 6.85 -11.02
N GLU A 21 3.74 7.00 -10.48
CA GLU A 21 5.00 6.57 -11.08
C GLU A 21 5.41 5.23 -10.46
N LEU A 22 5.65 4.22 -11.29
CA LEU A 22 6.24 2.96 -10.84
C LEU A 22 7.76 3.09 -10.75
N VAL A 23 8.34 2.55 -9.69
CA VAL A 23 9.79 2.54 -9.47
C VAL A 23 10.26 1.15 -9.02
N GLU A 24 11.49 0.78 -9.34
CA GLU A 24 12.06 -0.54 -8.97
C GLU A 24 12.59 -0.56 -7.54
N ARG A 25 13.02 0.60 -7.01
CA ARG A 25 13.63 0.73 -5.68
C ARG A 25 13.39 2.13 -5.14
N VAL A 26 13.16 2.24 -3.83
CA VAL A 26 12.92 3.53 -3.17
C VAL A 26 13.41 3.54 -1.72
N ALA A 27 13.81 4.73 -1.25
CA ALA A 27 14.07 4.97 0.16
C ALA A 27 12.76 5.24 0.90
N VAL A 28 12.66 4.74 2.13
CA VAL A 28 11.52 4.92 3.03
C VAL A 28 12.03 5.54 4.32
N SER A 29 11.39 6.59 4.83
CA SER A 29 11.79 7.27 6.07
C SER A 29 10.64 7.43 7.05
N VAL A 30 10.98 7.48 8.34
CA VAL A 30 10.03 7.71 9.43
C VAL A 30 9.37 9.09 9.31
N GLU A 31 10.10 10.08 8.78
CA GLU A 31 9.60 11.44 8.62
C GLU A 31 8.67 11.59 7.43
N GLY A 32 8.97 10.89 6.32
CA GLY A 32 8.46 11.21 5.00
C GLY A 32 7.79 10.07 4.25
N GLY A 33 7.68 8.87 4.84
CA GLY A 33 7.15 7.71 4.12
C GLY A 33 8.03 7.33 2.93
N ILE A 34 7.41 7.02 1.80
CA ILE A 34 8.13 6.74 0.55
C ILE A 34 8.73 8.03 -0.02
N HIS A 35 10.03 8.00 -0.31
CA HIS A 35 10.73 9.15 -0.87
C HIS A 35 10.17 9.56 -2.25
N GLY A 36 9.78 10.84 -2.34
CA GLY A 36 9.14 11.41 -3.52
C GLY A 36 7.63 11.22 -3.57
N ASP A 37 7.01 10.56 -2.58
CA ASP A 37 5.56 10.50 -2.46
C ASP A 37 5.00 11.72 -1.70
N PHE A 38 3.94 12.29 -2.26
CA PHE A 38 3.28 13.48 -1.71
C PHE A 38 2.61 13.23 -0.36
N ARG A 39 2.00 12.05 -0.14
CA ARG A 39 1.25 11.75 1.09
C ARG A 39 2.18 11.60 2.27
N GLY A 40 3.29 10.88 2.08
CA GLY A 40 4.30 10.69 3.12
C GLY A 40 4.94 12.00 3.59
N ALA A 41 5.05 13.00 2.70
CA ALA A 41 5.61 14.32 3.01
C ALA A 41 4.64 15.30 3.71
N MET A 42 3.38 14.91 3.96
CA MET A 42 2.40 15.81 4.60
C MET A 42 2.70 16.02 6.08
N ARG A 43 2.57 17.27 6.54
CA ARG A 43 2.84 17.70 7.91
C ARG A 43 1.66 17.42 8.84
N GLY A 44 1.94 17.10 10.11
CA GLY A 44 0.96 16.77 11.15
C GLY A 44 1.19 15.36 11.69
N LYS A 45 2.01 15.24 12.75
CA LYS A 45 2.44 13.94 13.30
C LYS A 45 1.55 13.49 14.47
N PRO A 46 1.31 12.17 14.64
CA PRO A 46 1.71 11.09 13.73
C PRO A 46 0.77 10.99 12.52
N TYR A 47 1.34 11.02 11.30
CA TYR A 47 0.55 10.86 10.08
C TYR A 47 0.28 9.38 9.85
N LYS A 48 -0.91 8.91 10.23
CA LYS A 48 -1.30 7.48 10.17
C LYS A 48 -1.51 6.92 8.74
N ARG A 49 -1.01 7.56 7.68
CA ARG A 49 -1.19 7.14 6.27
C ARG A 49 0.05 7.45 5.42
N GLN A 50 1.24 7.27 5.99
CA GLN A 50 2.49 7.56 5.28
C GLN A 50 2.72 6.63 4.08
N VAL A 51 2.26 5.39 4.19
CA VAL A 51 2.39 4.35 3.17
C VAL A 51 1.06 3.63 3.02
N THR A 52 0.69 3.25 1.80
CA THR A 52 -0.48 2.41 1.53
C THR A 52 -0.07 1.11 0.85
N LEU A 53 -0.64 0.00 1.29
CA LEU A 53 -0.40 -1.33 0.73
C LEU A 53 -1.70 -1.87 0.13
N ILE A 54 -1.62 -2.64 -0.95
CA ILE A 54 -2.74 -3.40 -1.50
C ILE A 54 -2.25 -4.78 -1.92
N GLU A 55 -3.07 -5.80 -1.70
CA GLU A 55 -2.78 -7.16 -2.14
C GLU A 55 -3.10 -7.34 -3.62
N ARG A 56 -2.24 -8.09 -4.33
CA ARG A 56 -2.47 -8.43 -5.73
C ARG A 56 -3.75 -9.22 -5.92
N ALA A 57 -4.04 -10.16 -5.01
CA ALA A 57 -5.23 -11.00 -5.08
C ALA A 57 -6.52 -10.17 -4.97
N ASP A 58 -6.56 -9.25 -4.01
CA ASP A 58 -7.67 -8.32 -3.78
C ASP A 58 -7.95 -7.40 -4.97
N TRP A 59 -6.89 -6.80 -5.53
CA TRP A 59 -7.06 -5.98 -6.73
C TRP A 59 -7.58 -6.81 -7.90
N ALA A 60 -7.04 -8.01 -8.12
CA ALA A 60 -7.48 -8.90 -9.19
C ALA A 60 -8.95 -9.35 -9.02
N ALA A 61 -9.38 -9.62 -7.78
CA ALA A 61 -10.77 -9.95 -7.47
C ALA A 61 -11.70 -8.77 -7.79
N ALA A 62 -11.34 -7.55 -7.37
CA ALA A 62 -12.12 -6.36 -7.67
C ALA A 62 -12.21 -6.10 -9.18
N MET A 63 -11.10 -6.26 -9.92
CA MET A 63 -11.07 -6.15 -11.39
C MET A 63 -12.01 -7.14 -12.08
N THR A 64 -12.03 -8.37 -11.59
CA THR A 64 -12.94 -9.41 -12.08
C THR A 64 -14.40 -9.04 -11.80
N GLU A 65 -14.69 -8.57 -10.59
CA GLU A 65 -16.04 -8.19 -10.15
C GLU A 65 -16.63 -7.04 -10.98
N VAL A 66 -15.82 -6.01 -11.30
CA VAL A 66 -16.28 -4.89 -12.12
C VAL A 66 -16.15 -5.14 -13.63
N GLY A 67 -15.50 -6.23 -14.06
CA GLY A 67 -15.29 -6.52 -15.48
C GLY A 67 -14.29 -5.58 -16.16
N HIS A 68 -13.25 -5.12 -15.45
CA HIS A 68 -12.23 -4.20 -15.97
C HIS A 68 -10.81 -4.75 -15.77
N ALA A 69 -9.85 -4.18 -16.50
CA ALA A 69 -8.42 -4.46 -16.36
C ALA A 69 -7.64 -3.16 -16.11
N ILE A 70 -7.88 -2.55 -14.94
CA ILE A 70 -7.21 -1.31 -14.51
C ILE A 70 -5.92 -1.66 -13.77
N ALA A 71 -4.86 -0.89 -14.02
CA ALA A 71 -3.59 -1.08 -13.34
C ALA A 71 -3.70 -0.77 -11.84
N TRP A 72 -3.07 -1.59 -10.99
CA TRP A 72 -3.21 -1.53 -9.53
C TRP A 72 -2.85 -0.16 -8.93
N GLN A 73 -1.87 0.53 -9.51
CA GLN A 73 -1.45 1.84 -9.03
C GLN A 73 -2.55 2.89 -9.19
N GLU A 74 -3.57 2.69 -10.04
CA GLU A 74 -4.71 3.61 -10.13
C GLU A 74 -5.54 3.66 -8.84
N ARG A 75 -5.46 2.60 -8.00
CA ARG A 75 -5.93 2.64 -6.61
C ARG A 75 -5.25 3.74 -5.79
N ARG A 76 -4.07 4.19 -6.23
CA ARG A 76 -3.12 5.03 -5.49
C ARG A 76 -2.57 4.36 -4.24
N ALA A 77 -2.44 3.05 -4.30
CA ALA A 77 -1.62 2.31 -3.37
C ALA A 77 -0.13 2.59 -3.66
N ASN A 78 0.70 2.56 -2.64
CA ASN A 78 2.14 2.70 -2.81
C ASN A 78 2.82 1.35 -3.04
N LEU A 79 2.39 0.31 -2.35
CA LEU A 79 3.02 -1.00 -2.38
C LEU A 79 2.01 -2.04 -2.83
N LEU A 80 2.35 -2.78 -3.90
CA LEU A 80 1.62 -3.98 -4.31
C LEU A 80 2.30 -5.19 -3.68
N VAL A 81 1.56 -5.95 -2.89
CA VAL A 81 2.08 -7.14 -2.19
C VAL A 81 1.43 -8.40 -2.71
N ASP A 82 2.14 -9.53 -2.63
CA ASP A 82 1.62 -10.83 -3.05
C ASP A 82 2.03 -11.95 -2.11
N GLY A 83 1.18 -12.98 -2.05
CA GLY A 83 1.36 -14.15 -1.20
C GLY A 83 1.18 -13.88 0.30
N VAL A 84 0.81 -12.66 0.69
CA VAL A 84 0.60 -12.22 2.08
C VAL A 84 -0.83 -11.72 2.26
N ASP A 85 -1.44 -12.08 3.40
CA ASP A 85 -2.68 -11.51 3.91
C ASP A 85 -2.31 -10.34 4.84
N LEU A 86 -2.65 -9.11 4.43
CA LEU A 86 -2.32 -7.91 5.17
C LEU A 86 -3.11 -7.86 6.48
N PRO A 87 -2.44 -7.68 7.64
CA PRO A 87 -3.14 -7.63 8.90
C PRO A 87 -4.20 -6.54 8.93
N GLN A 88 -5.45 -6.92 9.20
CA GLN A 88 -6.57 -5.98 9.36
C GLN A 88 -6.69 -5.45 10.79
N VAL A 89 -5.55 -5.28 11.46
CA VAL A 89 -5.46 -4.91 12.87
C VAL A 89 -4.40 -3.83 13.03
N ALA A 90 -4.81 -2.70 13.62
CA ALA A 90 -3.88 -1.61 13.88
C ALA A 90 -2.82 -2.02 14.93
N GLY A 91 -1.57 -1.60 14.71
CA GLY A 91 -0.43 -1.92 15.57
C GLY A 91 0.39 -3.13 15.13
N VAL A 92 -0.14 -3.97 14.23
CA VAL A 92 0.63 -5.10 13.66
C VAL A 92 1.71 -4.56 12.73
N ARG A 93 2.89 -5.17 12.79
CA ARG A 93 4.06 -4.74 12.02
C ARG A 93 4.27 -5.59 10.78
N VAL A 94 4.67 -4.95 9.70
CA VAL A 94 5.00 -5.57 8.41
C VAL A 94 6.42 -5.14 8.06
N ALA A 95 7.33 -6.11 8.09
CA ALA A 95 8.71 -5.94 7.67
C ALA A 95 8.85 -6.23 6.18
N ILE A 96 9.58 -5.37 5.46
CA ILE A 96 9.81 -5.47 4.02
C ILE A 96 11.31 -5.34 3.76
N GLY A 97 11.87 -6.31 3.04
CA GLY A 97 13.30 -6.37 2.76
C GLY A 97 14.12 -6.57 4.04
N ALA A 98 15.27 -5.91 4.10
CA ALA A 98 16.21 -5.99 5.21
C ALA A 98 15.86 -5.03 6.36
N ASP A 99 15.41 -3.81 6.03
CA ASP A 99 15.44 -2.69 6.97
C ASP A 99 14.07 -2.08 7.26
N VAL A 100 13.11 -2.12 6.33
CA VAL A 100 11.89 -1.32 6.46
C VAL A 100 10.85 -2.06 7.31
N VAL A 101 10.34 -1.38 8.34
CA VAL A 101 9.24 -1.86 9.17
C VAL A 101 8.11 -0.84 9.14
N LEU A 102 6.94 -1.30 8.74
CA LEU A 102 5.70 -0.54 8.71
C LEU A 102 4.78 -1.03 9.82
N GLU A 103 3.99 -0.13 10.41
CA GLU A 103 2.92 -0.48 11.34
C GLU A 103 1.58 -0.18 10.69
N ILE A 104 0.70 -1.19 10.61
CA ILE A 104 -0.65 -1.02 10.10
C ILE A 104 -1.42 -0.08 11.02
N THR A 105 -2.13 0.88 10.44
CA THR A 105 -2.85 1.90 11.22
C THR A 105 -4.36 1.83 11.06
N ARG A 106 -4.85 1.45 9.88
CA ARG A 106 -6.27 1.36 9.52
C ARG A 106 -6.46 0.82 8.10
N GLU A 107 -7.70 0.52 7.77
CA GLU A 107 -8.18 0.33 6.41
C GLU A 107 -7.84 1.52 5.51
N CYS A 108 -7.57 1.25 4.25
CA CYS A 108 -7.53 2.23 3.19
C CYS A 108 -8.90 2.28 2.51
N ASP A 109 -9.80 3.11 3.05
CA ASP A 109 -11.16 3.23 2.52
C ASP A 109 -11.17 3.60 1.02
N PRO A 110 -11.91 2.88 0.17
CA PRO A 110 -12.13 3.29 -1.22
C PRO A 110 -12.99 4.56 -1.26
N CYS A 111 -12.57 5.54 -2.05
CA CYS A 111 -13.27 6.84 -2.16
C CYS A 111 -13.99 6.99 -3.50
N GLU A 112 -14.74 8.08 -3.67
CA GLU A 112 -15.44 8.46 -4.92
C GLU A 112 -14.54 8.42 -6.18
N ARG A 113 -13.22 8.55 -6.02
CA ARG A 113 -12.30 8.37 -7.15
C ARG A 113 -12.39 6.97 -7.76
N MET A 114 -12.58 5.93 -6.95
CA MET A 114 -12.68 4.55 -7.44
C MET A 114 -13.93 4.38 -8.29
N GLU A 115 -15.05 4.95 -7.86
CA GLU A 115 -16.30 4.97 -8.65
C GLU A 115 -16.11 5.69 -10.00
N GLY A 116 -15.32 6.76 -10.01
CA GLY A 116 -14.96 7.46 -11.24
C GLY A 116 -13.98 6.71 -12.16
N LEU A 117 -13.28 5.68 -11.67
CA LEU A 117 -12.40 4.83 -12.49
C LEU A 117 -13.19 3.71 -13.17
N ALA A 118 -14.12 3.09 -12.44
CA ALA A 118 -15.05 2.11 -12.95
C ALA A 118 -16.29 2.07 -12.07
N THR A 119 -17.47 1.97 -12.70
CA THR A 119 -18.74 1.85 -12.00
C THR A 119 -18.73 0.62 -11.11
N GLY A 120 -19.10 0.78 -9.84
CA GLY A 120 -19.12 -0.29 -8.85
C GLY A 120 -17.76 -0.60 -8.20
N LEU A 121 -16.66 0.00 -8.66
CA LEU A 121 -15.33 -0.31 -8.12
C LEU A 121 -15.16 0.11 -6.66
N ARG A 122 -15.83 1.18 -6.23
CA ARG A 122 -15.84 1.54 -4.80
C ARG A 122 -16.46 0.42 -3.97
N ALA A 123 -17.61 -0.10 -4.39
CA ALA A 123 -18.29 -1.20 -3.71
C ALA A 123 -17.45 -2.48 -3.73
N ALA A 124 -16.87 -2.83 -4.88
CA ALA A 124 -16.02 -4.02 -5.03
C ALA A 124 -14.79 -4.00 -4.12
N LEU A 125 -14.25 -2.83 -3.78
CA LEU A 125 -13.09 -2.66 -2.88
C LEU A 125 -13.44 -2.50 -1.39
N THR A 126 -14.72 -2.41 -1.04
CA THR A 126 -15.16 -2.15 0.35
C THR A 126 -15.08 -3.37 1.29
N PRO A 127 -15.34 -4.61 0.84
CA PRO A 127 -15.28 -5.76 1.74
C PRO A 127 -13.86 -6.03 2.24
N ASP A 128 -13.74 -6.46 3.50
CA ASP A 128 -12.55 -7.15 4.02
C ASP A 128 -11.22 -6.43 3.76
N TRP A 129 -11.20 -5.11 3.88
CA TRP A 129 -10.02 -4.27 3.61
C TRP A 129 -9.42 -4.47 2.21
N ARG A 130 -10.19 -4.98 1.25
CA ARG A 130 -9.75 -5.22 -0.14
C ARG A 130 -9.23 -3.96 -0.82
N GLY A 131 -9.67 -2.79 -0.36
CA GLY A 131 -9.16 -1.48 -0.74
C GLY A 131 -7.71 -1.21 -0.31
N GLY A 132 -7.11 -2.10 0.48
CA GLY A 132 -5.75 -2.04 1.02
C GLY A 132 -5.68 -1.53 2.45
N ALA A 133 -4.46 -1.47 2.99
CA ALA A 133 -4.17 -0.97 4.33
C ALA A 133 -3.37 0.34 4.28
N CYS A 134 -3.60 1.21 5.26
CA CYS A 134 -2.71 2.33 5.56
C CYS A 134 -1.70 1.91 6.63
N ALA A 135 -0.49 2.45 6.52
CA ALA A 135 0.58 2.23 7.48
C ALA A 135 1.36 3.52 7.78
N MET A 136 2.09 3.47 8.89
CA MET A 136 3.17 4.41 9.21
C MET A 136 4.52 3.71 9.24
N VAL A 137 5.59 4.46 9.01
CA VAL A 137 6.95 3.91 9.01
C VAL A 137 7.49 3.91 10.44
N VAL A 138 7.82 2.73 10.96
CA VAL A 138 8.47 2.54 12.27
C VAL A 138 9.98 2.54 12.11
N GLN A 139 10.48 1.88 11.06
CA GLN A 139 11.89 1.84 10.72
C GLN A 139 12.07 2.14 9.23
N GLY A 140 12.90 3.13 8.92
CA GLY A 140 13.24 3.51 7.55
C GLY A 140 14.36 2.65 6.96
N GLY A 141 14.54 2.72 5.64
CA GLY A 141 15.49 1.90 4.91
C GLY A 141 15.25 1.96 3.41
N TRP A 142 15.78 0.97 2.68
CA TRP A 142 15.54 0.79 1.26
C TRP A 142 14.67 -0.44 1.03
N ILE A 143 13.74 -0.31 0.06
CA ILE A 143 12.99 -1.45 -0.48
C ILE A 143 13.11 -1.48 -1.99
N ALA A 144 13.05 -2.68 -2.56
CA ALA A 144 13.04 -2.94 -3.99
C ALA A 144 11.97 -3.97 -4.35
N VAL A 145 11.48 -3.93 -5.60
CA VAL A 145 10.61 -4.97 -6.14
C VAL A 145 11.33 -6.33 -6.02
N GLY A 146 10.61 -7.34 -5.56
CA GLY A 146 11.13 -8.66 -5.23
C GLY A 146 11.54 -8.82 -3.76
N ASP A 147 11.52 -7.76 -2.95
CA ASP A 147 11.82 -7.88 -1.53
C ASP A 147 10.79 -8.75 -0.80
N GLY A 148 11.30 -9.58 0.10
CA GLY A 148 10.49 -10.44 0.94
C GLY A 148 9.72 -9.66 2.00
N ILE A 149 8.51 -10.13 2.30
CA ILE A 149 7.62 -9.56 3.32
C ILE A 149 7.52 -10.53 4.50
N ARG A 150 7.49 -10.00 5.72
CA ARG A 150 7.21 -10.75 6.95
C ARG A 150 6.23 -9.97 7.82
N ILE A 151 5.26 -10.66 8.39
CA ILE A 151 4.39 -10.11 9.43
C ILE A 151 5.05 -10.34 10.78
N GLU A 152 5.22 -9.28 11.55
CA GLU A 152 5.68 -9.30 12.93
C GLU A 152 4.45 -9.20 13.83
N GLU A 153 4.11 -10.30 14.49
CA GLU A 153 3.07 -10.32 15.51
C GLU A 153 3.48 -9.44 16.71
N PRO A 154 2.53 -8.74 17.36
CA PRO A 154 2.79 -7.92 18.54
C PRO A 154 3.43 -8.65 19.73
#